data_AF-A0A842SX04-F1
#
_entry.id   AF-A0A842SX04-F1
#
_cell.length_a   1.000
_cell.length_b   1.000
_cell.length_c   1.000
_cell.angle_alpha   90.00
_cell.angle_beta   90.00
_cell.angle_gamma   90.00
#
_symmetry.space_group_name_H-M   'P 1'
#
loop_
_entity.id
_entity.type
_entity.pdbx_description
1 polymer ?
#
loop_
_entity_poly.entity_id
_entity_poly.type
_entity_poly.pdbx_seq_one_letter_code
_entity_poly.pdbx_strand_id
1 'polypeptide(L)'
;MSEEKQEEDAWQAYEKIKGALDGLAQILTLSFDENDVFYQCGLDNLEKLKDTILDILSHDYDNKEIKYKLRELEFDMKKCLFFQDEQEEKKSQSNK
;
A
#
# COMPACT_ATOMS: atom_id res chain seq x y z
N MET A 1 24.21 -19.15 6.69
CA MET A 1 24.23 -17.75 6.21
C MET A 1 24.84 -16.94 7.34
N SER A 2 25.85 -16.11 7.09
CA SER A 2 26.41 -15.23 8.12
C SER A 2 25.38 -14.16 8.51
N GLU A 3 25.38 -13.74 9.77
CA GLU A 3 24.48 -12.69 10.29
C GLU A 3 24.62 -11.39 9.50
N GLU A 4 25.85 -11.00 9.12
CA GLU A 4 26.14 -9.84 8.28
C GLU A 4 25.38 -9.85 6.94
N LYS A 5 25.21 -11.02 6.32
CA LYS A 5 24.48 -11.12 5.05
C LYS A 5 22.98 -10.93 5.23
N GLN A 6 22.43 -11.37 6.37
CA GLN A 6 21.01 -11.17 6.67
C GLN A 6 20.68 -9.70 6.96
N GLU A 7 21.59 -9.00 7.66
CA GLU A 7 21.46 -7.56 7.90
C GLU A 7 21.54 -6.76 6.60
N GLU A 8 22.46 -7.12 5.71
CA GLU A 8 22.61 -6.47 4.40
C GLU A 8 21.39 -6.70 3.50
N ASP A 9 20.85 -7.93 3.47
CA ASP A 9 19.62 -8.26 2.74
C ASP A 9 18.40 -7.47 3.29
N ALA A 10 18.29 -7.32 4.62
CA ALA A 10 17.24 -6.54 5.27
C ALA A 10 17.35 -5.04 4.95
N TRP A 11 18.57 -4.49 4.96
CA TRP A 11 18.82 -3.10 4.59
C TRP A 11 18.46 -2.81 3.12
N GLN A 12 18.79 -3.73 2.21
CA GLN A 12 18.39 -3.61 0.81
C GLN A 12 16.87 -3.67 0.63
N ALA A 13 16.16 -4.48 1.42
CA ALA A 13 14.70 -4.52 1.40
C ALA A 13 14.10 -3.19 1.87
N TYR A 14 14.65 -2.61 2.93
CA TYR A 14 14.27 -1.27 3.42
C TYR A 14 14.46 -0.19 2.34
N GLU A 15 15.63 -0.11 1.70
CA GLU A 15 15.90 0.89 0.64
C GLU A 15 14.93 0.76 -0.54
N LYS A 16 14.56 -0.47 -0.93
CA LYS A 16 13.55 -0.71 -1.97
C LYS A 16 12.18 -0.18 -1.57
N ILE A 17 11.75 -0.44 -0.34
CA ILE A 17 10.47 0.04 0.19
C ILE A 17 10.45 1.57 0.22
N LYS A 18 11.51 2.18 0.77
CA LYS A 18 11.66 3.63 0.83
C LYS A 18 11.60 4.26 -0.57
N GLY A 19 12.37 3.74 -1.52
CA GLY A 19 12.37 4.23 -2.90
C GLY A 19 11.00 4.12 -3.58
N ALA A 20 10.24 3.06 -3.29
CA ALA A 20 8.87 2.92 -3.79
C ALA A 20 7.92 3.97 -3.18
N LEU A 21 7.99 4.21 -1.87
CA LEU A 21 7.19 5.24 -1.19
C LEU A 21 7.51 6.65 -1.71
N ASP A 22 8.79 6.97 -1.87
CA ASP A 22 9.24 8.25 -2.42
C ASP A 22 8.73 8.45 -3.86
N GLY A 23 8.80 7.39 -4.68
CA GLY A 23 8.27 7.41 -6.05
C GLY A 23 6.76 7.66 -6.10
N LEU A 24 5.98 7.02 -5.22
CA LEU A 24 4.53 7.25 -5.14
C LEU A 24 4.20 8.68 -4.68
N ALA A 25 4.94 9.21 -3.71
CA ALA A 25 4.78 10.60 -3.25
C ALA A 25 5.09 11.61 -4.36
N GLN A 26 6.13 11.36 -5.16
CA GLN A 26 6.45 12.18 -6.33
C GLN A 26 5.35 12.12 -7.38
N ILE A 27 4.81 10.93 -7.69
CA ILE A 27 3.69 10.79 -8.63
C ILE A 27 2.49 11.59 -8.16
N LEU A 28 2.13 11.49 -6.87
CA LEU A 28 1.04 12.26 -6.28
C LEU A 28 1.26 13.77 -6.44
N THR A 29 2.46 14.25 -6.11
CA THR A 29 2.82 15.68 -6.18
C THR A 29 2.88 16.21 -7.61
N LEU A 30 3.21 15.35 -8.59
CA LEU A 30 3.21 15.73 -10.01
C LEU A 30 1.81 15.67 -10.64
N SER A 31 0.91 14.84 -10.11
CA SER A 31 -0.38 14.54 -10.74
C SER A 31 -1.54 15.38 -10.20
N PHE A 32 -1.45 15.88 -8.97
CA PHE A 32 -2.54 16.59 -8.29
C PHE A 32 -2.04 17.88 -7.63
N ASP A 33 -2.92 18.88 -7.53
CA ASP A 33 -2.64 20.09 -6.74
C ASP A 33 -2.66 19.75 -5.25
N GLU A 34 -1.83 20.43 -4.44
CA GLU A 34 -1.75 20.18 -3.00
C GLU A 34 -3.09 20.40 -2.26
N ASN A 35 -3.96 21.26 -2.81
CA ASN A 35 -5.30 21.52 -2.26
C ASN A 35 -6.37 20.54 -2.78
N ASP A 36 -6.01 19.64 -3.69
CA ASP A 36 -6.93 18.63 -4.22
C ASP A 36 -7.21 17.57 -3.14
N VAL A 37 -8.49 17.20 -2.99
CA VAL A 37 -8.90 16.13 -2.09
C VAL A 37 -8.24 14.80 -2.44
N PHE A 38 -7.95 14.55 -3.73
CA PHE A 38 -7.25 13.36 -4.19
C PHE A 38 -5.77 13.36 -3.78
N TYR A 39 -5.13 14.53 -3.73
CA TYR A 39 -3.76 14.66 -3.23
C TYR A 39 -3.70 14.32 -1.74
N GLN A 40 -4.59 14.91 -0.94
CA GLN A 40 -4.69 14.65 0.50
C GLN A 40 -5.00 13.17 0.80
N CYS A 41 -6.00 12.60 0.12
CA CYS A 41 -6.30 11.16 0.24
C CYS A 41 -5.11 10.27 -0.16
N GLY A 42 -4.34 10.68 -1.17
CA GLY A 42 -3.14 9.96 -1.59
C GLY A 42 -2.04 9.99 -0.53
N LEU A 43 -1.80 11.15 0.09
CA LEU A 43 -0.86 11.28 1.20
C LEU A 43 -1.28 10.45 2.42
N ASP A 44 -2.55 10.50 2.81
CA ASP A 44 -3.09 9.69 3.90
C ASP A 44 -2.87 8.18 3.68
N ASN A 45 -3.03 7.73 2.43
CA ASN A 45 -2.80 6.34 2.07
C ASN A 45 -1.31 5.97 2.12
N LEU A 46 -0.41 6.88 1.72
CA LEU A 46 1.03 6.67 1.84
C LEU A 46 1.48 6.62 3.30
N GLU A 47 0.92 7.47 4.17
CA GLU A 47 1.21 7.46 5.59
C GLU A 47 0.77 6.15 6.24
N LYS A 48 -0.44 5.68 5.94
CA LYS A 48 -0.93 4.35 6.38
C LYS A 48 -0.06 3.20 5.88
N LEU A 49 0.44 3.28 4.65
CA LEU A 49 1.33 2.26 4.10
C LEU A 49 2.66 2.20 4.87
N LYS A 50 3.27 3.36 5.14
CA LYS A 50 4.46 3.49 5.98
C LYS A 50 4.22 2.89 7.38
N ASP A 51 3.11 3.24 8.02
CA ASP A 51 2.78 2.73 9.37
C ASP A 51 2.56 1.21 9.36
N THR A 52 1.89 0.68 8.34
CA THR A 52 1.67 -0.78 8.19
C THR A 52 2.97 -1.54 8.00
N ILE A 53 3.90 -0.98 7.22
CA ILE A 53 5.24 -1.56 7.04
C ILE A 53 5.98 -1.58 8.38
N LEU A 54 5.97 -0.47 9.13
CA LEU A 54 6.59 -0.42 10.46
C LEU A 54 5.95 -1.40 11.44
N ASP A 55 4.63 -1.59 11.39
CA ASP A 55 3.93 -2.59 12.21
C ASP A 55 4.42 -4.01 11.89
N ILE A 56 4.52 -4.37 10.60
CA ILE A 56 5.02 -5.67 10.15
C ILE A 56 6.48 -5.90 10.57
N LEU A 57 7.30 -4.86 10.56
CA LEU A 57 8.72 -4.95 10.92
C LEU A 57 8.97 -4.95 12.44
N SER A 58 8.06 -4.36 13.23
CA SER A 58 8.22 -4.21 14.69
C SER A 58 7.61 -5.36 15.50
N HIS A 59 6.72 -6.14 14.89
CA HIS A 59 6.13 -7.32 15.50
C HIS A 59 6.88 -8.59 15.09
N ASP A 60 7.04 -9.51 16.04
CA ASP A 60 7.51 -10.89 15.80
C ASP A 60 6.41 -11.72 15.10
N TYR A 61 5.94 -11.27 13.94
CA TYR A 61 5.01 -12.06 13.13
C TYR A 61 5.70 -13.32 12.62
N ASP A 62 5.02 -14.46 12.71
CA ASP A 62 5.50 -15.65 12.05
C ASP A 62 5.34 -15.53 10.52
N ASN A 63 6.12 -16.31 9.76
CA ASN A 63 6.12 -16.28 8.31
C ASN A 63 4.73 -16.59 7.68
N LYS A 64 3.84 -17.29 8.39
CA LYS A 64 2.46 -17.57 7.95
C LYS A 64 1.55 -16.39 8.22
N GLU A 65 1.70 -15.69 9.34
CA GLU A 65 0.94 -14.48 9.69
C GLU A 65 1.22 -13.36 8.70
N ILE A 66 2.49 -13.13 8.35
CA ILE A 66 2.87 -12.15 7.31
C ILE A 66 2.20 -12.50 5.98
N LYS A 67 2.27 -13.78 5.56
CA LYS A 67 1.63 -14.24 4.31
C LYS A 67 0.11 -14.19 4.34
N TYR A 68 -0.50 -14.26 5.52
CA TYR A 68 -1.94 -14.13 5.67
C TYR A 68 -2.34 -12.66 5.54
N LYS A 69 -1.69 -11.76 6.29
CA LYS A 69 -1.91 -10.31 6.21
C LYS A 69 -1.67 -9.75 4.81
N LEU A 70 -0.62 -10.19 4.12
CA LEU A 70 -0.35 -9.80 2.74
C LEU A 70 -1.46 -10.25 1.78
N ARG A 71 -2.00 -11.46 1.96
CA ARG A 71 -3.12 -11.95 1.15
C ARG A 71 -4.43 -11.21 1.42
N GLU A 72 -4.70 -10.86 2.67
CA GLU A 72 -5.84 -10.00 3.00
C GLU A 72 -5.71 -8.63 2.35
N LEU A 73 -4.52 -8.02 2.45
CA LEU A 73 -4.22 -6.74 1.78
C LEU A 73 -4.44 -6.84 0.25
N GLU A 74 -3.90 -7.86 -0.40
CA GLU A 74 -4.10 -8.10 -1.84
C GLU A 74 -5.59 -8.30 -2.19
N PHE A 75 -6.33 -9.00 -1.34
CA PHE A 75 -7.76 -9.25 -1.54
C PHE A 75 -8.56 -7.94 -1.42
N ASP A 76 -8.28 -7.11 -0.41
CA ASP A 76 -8.95 -5.83 -0.21
C ASP A 76 -8.62 -4.82 -1.30
N MET A 77 -7.38 -4.80 -1.79
CA MET A 77 -6.99 -4.00 -2.96
C MET A 77 -7.75 -4.43 -4.22
N LYS A 78 -7.84 -5.74 -4.48
CA LYS A 78 -8.67 -6.27 -5.57
C LYS A 78 -10.14 -5.93 -5.37
N LYS A 79 -10.61 -5.93 -4.13
CA LYS A 79 -12.00 -5.55 -3.84
C LYS A 79 -12.28 -4.10 -4.25
N CYS A 80 -11.37 -3.18 -3.94
CA CYS A 80 -11.49 -1.79 -4.39
C CYS A 80 -11.42 -1.64 -5.91
N LEU A 81 -10.49 -2.35 -6.57
CA LEU A 81 -10.26 -2.22 -8.01
C LEU A 81 -11.33 -2.89 -8.89
N PHE A 82 -11.95 -3.98 -8.42
CA PHE A 82 -12.84 -4.80 -9.26
C PHE A 82 -14.31 -4.75 -8.85
N PHE A 83 -14.65 -4.26 -7.66
CA PHE A 83 -16.04 -4.22 -7.17
C PHE A 83 -16.62 -2.80 -7.04
N GLN A 84 -15.84 -1.75 -7.34
CA GLN A 84 -16.40 -0.42 -7.55
C GLN A 84 -17.18 -0.35 -8.88
N ASP A 85 -16.67 -1.01 -9.93
CA ASP A 85 -17.34 -1.07 -11.25
C ASP A 85 -18.74 -1.72 -11.17
N GLU A 86 -18.91 -2.80 -10.40
CA GLU A 86 -20.22 -3.48 -10.28
C GLU A 86 -21.29 -2.66 -9.54
N GLN A 87 -20.90 -1.72 -8.67
CA GLN A 87 -21.86 -0.88 -7.94
C GLN A 87 -22.29 0.36 -8.74
N GLU A 88 -21.41 0.90 -9.59
CA GLU A 88 -21.74 2.01 -10.49
C GLU A 88 -22.61 1.56 -11.67
N GLU A 89 -22.39 0.35 -12.22
CA GLU A 89 -23.26 -0.22 -13.26
C GLU A 89 -24.68 -0.48 -12.75
N LYS A 90 -24.83 -0.98 -11.52
CA LYS A 90 -26.16 -1.24 -10.91
C LYS A 90 -26.92 0.02 -10.56
N LYS A 91 -26.25 1.11 -10.15
CA LYS A 91 -26.90 2.41 -9.91
C LYS A 91 -27.36 3.09 -11.21
N SER A 92 -26.60 2.92 -12.29
CA SER A 92 -26.90 3.51 -13.60
C SER A 92 -28.09 2.83 -14.31
N GLN A 93 -28.34 1.55 -14.04
CA GLN A 93 -29.49 0.80 -14.59
C GLN A 93 -30.80 0.99 -13.81
N SER A 94 -30.75 1.44 -12.56
CA SER A 94 -31.96 1.65 -11.73
C SER A 94 -32.61 3.04 -11.91
N ASN A 95 -31.98 3.95 -12.67
CA ASN A 95 -32.47 5.30 -12.96
C ASN A 95 -32.91 5.48 -14.43
N LYS A 96 -33.21 4.39 -15.14
CA LYS A 96 -33.83 4.41 -16.48
C LYS A 96 -35.23 3.82 -16.45
#